data_AF-A0A3G2TDA8-F1
#
_entry.id   AF-A0A3G2TDA8-F1
#
_cell.length_a   1.000
_cell.length_b   1.000
_cell.length_c   1.000
_cell.angle_alpha   90.00
_cell.angle_beta   90.00
_cell.angle_gamma   90.00
#
_symmetry.space_group_name_H-M   'P 1'
#
loop_
_entity.id
_entity.type
_entity.pdbx_description
1 polymer ?
#
loop_
_entity_poly.entity_id
_entity_poly.type
_entity_poly.pdbx_seq_one_letter_code
_entity_poly.pdbx_strand_id
1 'polypeptide(L)'
;MKNVTQLLLLLFAVVLVISCRDSADIPEDIHEHDEIEKVVLTAVNKNNPQDRQTINYIGGIADKKLTLLAGQTYDVSLDFLVKHNDHYDSVNEEIAQEKDEHFITYEFAGTDITILRRDNDVVRTDGQKLGLRTEWHVKSITNNANTVIKLVHLPATAQQNFPTATNQQGKTTGGETDVNAVIGIN
;
A
#
# COMPACT_ATOMS: atom_id res chain seq x y z
N MET A 1 -55.62 -2.55 39.36
CA MET A 1 -54.29 -1.91 39.45
C MET A 1 -53.13 -2.91 39.44
N LYS A 2 -53.21 -4.09 40.09
CA LYS A 2 -52.14 -5.12 40.06
C LYS A 2 -51.73 -5.60 38.65
N ASN A 3 -52.69 -5.69 37.73
CA ASN A 3 -52.46 -6.27 36.40
C ASN A 3 -51.76 -5.28 35.44
N VAL A 4 -51.85 -3.98 35.71
CA VAL A 4 -51.23 -2.92 34.88
C VAL A 4 -49.77 -2.72 35.28
N THR A 5 -49.45 -2.81 36.57
CA THR A 5 -48.06 -2.77 37.07
C THR A 5 -47.25 -4.00 36.65
N GLN A 6 -47.86 -5.18 36.56
CA GLN A 6 -47.18 -6.39 36.04
C GLN A 6 -46.90 -6.28 34.54
N LEU A 7 -47.77 -5.63 33.76
CA LEU A 7 -47.56 -5.41 32.33
C LEU A 7 -46.46 -4.38 32.05
N LEU A 8 -46.37 -3.31 32.86
CA LEU A 8 -45.28 -2.33 32.76
C LEU A 8 -43.92 -2.91 33.14
N LEU A 9 -43.85 -3.78 34.17
CA LEU A 9 -42.61 -4.46 34.56
C LEU A 9 -42.11 -5.42 33.48
N LEU A 10 -43.04 -6.12 32.81
CA LEU A 10 -42.69 -7.02 31.70
C LEU A 10 -42.19 -6.25 30.47
N LEU A 11 -42.80 -5.09 30.17
CA LEU A 11 -42.39 -4.23 29.05
C LEU A 11 -41.00 -3.61 29.28
N PHE A 12 -40.68 -3.23 30.53
CA PHE A 12 -39.37 -2.69 30.89
C PHE A 12 -38.25 -3.76 30.79
N ALA A 13 -38.55 -5.01 31.13
CA ALA A 13 -37.60 -6.12 31.01
C ALA A 13 -37.26 -6.46 29.54
N VAL A 14 -38.20 -6.25 28.60
CA VAL A 14 -37.96 -6.48 27.16
C VAL A 14 -37.07 -5.38 26.55
N VAL A 15 -37.14 -4.14 27.02
CA VAL A 15 -36.26 -3.06 26.52
C VAL A 15 -34.80 -3.29 26.95
N LEU A 16 -34.58 -3.82 28.16
CA LEU A 16 -33.23 -4.09 28.69
C LEU A 16 -32.46 -5.17 27.92
N VAL A 17 -33.14 -6.15 27.30
CA VAL A 17 -32.47 -7.19 26.49
C VAL A 17 -32.16 -6.75 25.06
N ILE A 18 -32.75 -5.65 24.57
CA ILE A 18 -32.51 -5.13 23.21
C ILE A 18 -31.41 -4.04 23.23
N SER A 19 -31.20 -3.37 24.37
CA SER A 19 -30.14 -2.35 24.53
C SER A 19 -28.71 -2.89 24.73
N CYS A 20 -28.50 -4.21 24.65
CA CYS A 20 -27.16 -4.83 24.75
C CYS A 20 -26.76 -5.60 23.48
N ARG A 21 -27.21 -5.15 22.31
CA ARG A 21 -26.68 -5.60 21.03
C ARG A 21 -26.33 -4.39 20.16
N ASP A 22 -25.46 -3.54 20.68
CA ASP A 22 -24.66 -2.70 19.79
C ASP A 22 -23.69 -3.63 19.07
N SER A 23 -23.96 -3.85 17.79
CA SER A 23 -23.03 -4.52 16.87
C SER A 23 -21.84 -3.60 16.51
N ALA A 24 -21.70 -2.49 17.24
CA ALA A 24 -20.72 -1.43 17.05
C ALA A 24 -19.51 -1.52 18.02
N ASP A 25 -19.55 -2.45 18.99
CA ASP A 25 -18.48 -2.69 19.97
C ASP A 25 -17.72 -4.00 19.69
N ILE A 26 -17.56 -4.38 18.41
CA ILE A 26 -16.45 -5.26 18.05
C ILE A 26 -15.25 -4.30 17.94
N PRO A 27 -14.24 -4.38 18.82
CA PRO A 27 -13.02 -3.62 18.62
C PRO A 27 -12.53 -3.93 17.21
N GLU A 28 -12.26 -2.91 16.41
CA GLU A 28 -11.51 -3.09 15.19
C GLU A 28 -10.22 -3.84 15.57
N ASP A 29 -9.89 -4.89 14.82
CA ASP A 29 -8.66 -5.62 15.07
C ASP A 29 -7.53 -4.66 14.69
N ILE A 30 -7.00 -3.94 15.68
CA ILE A 30 -5.86 -3.06 15.48
C ILE A 30 -4.68 -4.01 15.33
N HIS A 31 -4.26 -4.24 14.09
CA HIS A 31 -3.04 -4.97 13.85
C HIS A 31 -1.87 -4.10 14.34
N GLU A 32 -1.10 -4.59 15.32
CA GLU A 32 0.15 -3.93 15.70
C GLU A 32 1.14 -4.12 14.55
N HIS A 33 1.45 -3.03 13.84
CA HIS A 33 2.41 -3.06 12.74
C HIS A 33 3.83 -3.25 13.29
N ASP A 34 4.39 -4.44 13.08
CA ASP A 34 5.84 -4.63 13.17
C ASP A 34 6.52 -3.69 12.13
N GLU A 35 7.63 -3.06 12.51
CA GLU A 35 8.33 -2.11 11.65
C GLU A 35 8.77 -2.79 10.34
N ILE A 36 8.40 -2.23 9.19
CA ILE A 36 8.78 -2.79 7.88
C ILE A 36 10.29 -2.62 7.66
N GLU A 37 11.02 -3.72 7.78
CA GLU A 37 12.49 -3.73 7.69
C GLU A 37 13.01 -3.92 6.26
N LYS A 38 12.17 -4.45 5.36
CA LYS A 38 12.57 -4.85 4.00
C LYS A 38 11.51 -4.56 2.96
N VAL A 39 11.97 -4.10 1.79
CA VAL A 39 11.17 -4.06 0.56
C VAL A 39 11.82 -4.90 -0.53
N VAL A 40 11.03 -5.74 -1.18
CA VAL A 40 11.43 -6.40 -2.43
C VAL A 40 10.70 -5.73 -3.59
N LEU A 41 11.47 -5.10 -4.47
CA LEU A 41 10.95 -4.61 -5.76
C LEU A 41 11.23 -5.67 -6.81
N THR A 42 10.19 -6.11 -7.51
CA THR A 42 10.32 -6.97 -8.70
C THR A 42 9.89 -6.21 -9.93
N ALA A 43 10.75 -6.14 -10.95
CA ALA A 43 10.44 -5.57 -12.26
C ALA A 43 10.55 -6.65 -13.34
N VAL A 44 9.53 -6.75 -14.21
CA VAL A 44 9.48 -7.72 -15.31
C VAL A 44 9.21 -6.97 -16.61
N ASN A 45 10.09 -7.13 -17.59
CA ASN A 45 9.89 -6.51 -18.90
C ASN A 45 8.70 -7.13 -19.63
N LYS A 46 7.75 -6.30 -20.08
CA LYS A 46 6.52 -6.76 -20.76
C LYS A 46 6.81 -7.45 -22.10
N ASN A 47 7.87 -7.04 -22.79
CA ASN A 47 8.26 -7.60 -24.09
C ASN A 47 9.20 -8.80 -23.95
N ASN A 48 9.80 -8.98 -22.77
CA ASN A 48 10.70 -10.09 -22.48
C ASN A 48 10.53 -10.55 -21.01
N PRO A 49 9.59 -11.47 -20.72
CA PRO A 49 9.35 -11.92 -19.34
C PRO A 49 10.54 -12.59 -18.64
N GLN A 50 11.60 -12.95 -19.40
CA GLN A 50 12.86 -13.47 -18.85
C GLN A 50 13.77 -12.35 -18.34
N ASP A 51 13.60 -11.11 -18.80
CA ASP A 51 14.17 -9.92 -18.18
C ASP A 51 13.34 -9.58 -16.93
N ARG A 52 13.67 -10.32 -15.86
CA ARG A 52 13.12 -10.17 -14.52
C ARG A 52 14.24 -9.77 -13.58
N GLN A 53 13.98 -8.75 -12.78
CA GLN A 53 14.90 -8.23 -11.78
C GLN A 53 14.21 -8.15 -10.44
N THR A 54 14.96 -8.48 -9.39
CA THR A 54 14.52 -8.39 -8.00
C THR A 54 15.57 -7.61 -7.23
N ILE A 55 15.13 -6.51 -6.60
CA ILE A 55 15.95 -5.62 -5.76
C ILE A 55 15.49 -5.79 -4.32
N ASN A 56 16.43 -6.03 -3.42
CA ASN A 56 16.16 -6.02 -1.98
C ASN A 56 16.63 -4.68 -1.41
N TYR A 57 15.72 -3.96 -0.75
CA TYR A 57 16.02 -2.77 0.03
C TYR A 57 15.89 -3.12 1.51
N ILE A 58 17.01 -3.11 2.25
CA ILE A 58 17.07 -3.52 3.66
C ILE A 58 17.89 -2.49 4.42
N GLY A 59 17.40 -2.03 5.57
CA GLY A 59 18.14 -1.11 6.44
C GLY A 59 18.57 0.19 5.74
N GLY A 60 17.74 0.70 4.82
CA GLY A 60 18.02 1.94 4.08
C GLY A 60 18.90 1.80 2.84
N ILE A 61 19.27 0.58 2.43
CA ILE A 61 20.21 0.34 1.33
C ILE A 61 19.62 -0.69 0.34
N ALA A 62 19.65 -0.36 -0.95
CA ALA A 62 19.38 -1.31 -2.03
C ALA A 62 20.58 -2.22 -2.28
N ASP A 63 20.36 -3.53 -2.44
CA ASP A 63 21.40 -4.52 -2.73
C ASP A 63 22.07 -4.32 -4.09
N LYS A 64 21.33 -3.76 -5.06
CA LYS A 64 21.83 -3.35 -6.38
C LYS A 64 20.92 -2.30 -6.99
N LYS A 65 21.38 -1.72 -8.10
CA LYS A 65 20.56 -0.82 -8.93
C LYS A 65 19.54 -1.61 -9.75
N LEU A 66 18.41 -0.97 -10.02
CA LEU A 66 17.44 -1.41 -11.01
C LEU A 66 17.94 -1.07 -12.42
N THR A 67 17.99 -2.04 -13.33
CA THR A 67 18.45 -1.82 -14.71
C THR A 67 17.25 -1.71 -15.63
N LEU A 68 16.94 -0.51 -16.10
CA LEU A 68 15.82 -0.27 -17.02
C LEU A 68 16.34 0.17 -18.38
N LEU A 69 15.64 -0.20 -19.45
CA LEU A 69 15.98 0.20 -20.82
C LEU A 69 14.98 1.23 -21.35
N ALA A 70 15.49 2.29 -21.98
CA ALA A 70 14.66 3.27 -22.67
C ALA A 70 13.83 2.62 -23.79
N GLY A 71 12.58 3.06 -23.93
CA GLY A 71 11.59 2.52 -24.85
C GLY A 71 10.91 1.23 -24.38
N GLN A 72 11.29 0.68 -23.21
CA GLN A 72 10.68 -0.52 -22.65
C GLN A 72 9.64 -0.19 -21.58
N THR A 73 8.77 -1.17 -21.32
CA THR A 73 7.77 -1.10 -20.26
C THR A 73 7.93 -2.28 -19.32
N TYR A 74 7.87 -2.02 -18.03
CA TYR A 74 8.05 -3.02 -16.98
C TYR A 74 6.82 -3.11 -16.09
N ASP A 75 6.40 -4.33 -15.81
CA ASP A 75 5.46 -4.63 -14.72
C ASP A 75 6.25 -4.66 -13.42
N VAL A 76 5.88 -3.80 -12.47
CA VAL A 76 6.56 -3.63 -11.20
C VAL A 76 5.63 -4.00 -10.04
N SER A 77 6.14 -4.81 -9.12
CA SER A 77 5.44 -5.17 -7.88
C SER A 77 6.33 -4.94 -6.66
N LEU A 78 5.70 -4.56 -5.56
CA LEU A 78 6.35 -4.38 -4.27
C LEU A 78 5.90 -5.47 -3.31
N ASP A 79 6.83 -5.93 -2.50
CA ASP A 79 6.59 -6.81 -1.36
C ASP A 79 7.21 -6.16 -0.13
N PHE A 80 6.38 -5.77 0.82
CA PHE A 80 6.80 -5.20 2.10
C PHE A 80 6.94 -6.33 3.11
N LEU A 81 8.07 -6.38 3.81
CA LEU A 81 8.36 -7.47 4.73
C LEU A 81 8.84 -6.96 6.08
N VAL A 82 8.31 -7.61 7.11
CA VAL A 82 8.75 -7.49 8.51
C VAL A 82 9.67 -8.66 8.83
N LYS A 83 10.51 -8.51 9.84
CA LYS A 83 11.46 -9.55 10.24
C LYS A 83 10.92 -10.32 11.44
N HIS A 84 10.78 -11.63 11.28
CA HIS A 84 10.49 -12.54 12.39
C HIS A 84 11.71 -13.42 12.65
N ASN A 85 12.43 -13.14 13.74
CA ASN A 85 13.62 -13.89 14.16
C ASN A 85 14.67 -14.07 13.03
N ASP A 86 14.60 -15.21 12.33
CA ASP A 86 15.54 -15.67 11.30
C ASP A 86 15.04 -15.51 9.86
N HIS A 87 13.80 -15.05 9.65
CA HIS A 87 13.21 -14.87 8.32
C HIS A 87 12.45 -13.55 8.18
N TYR A 88 12.03 -13.27 6.96
CA TYR A 88 11.18 -12.13 6.61
C TYR A 88 9.85 -12.65 6.09
N ASP A 89 8.75 -12.13 6.61
CA ASP A 89 7.40 -12.43 6.14
C ASP A 89 6.79 -11.22 5.44
N SER A 90 6.02 -11.50 4.40
CA SER A 90 5.29 -10.48 3.66
C SER A 90 4.10 -9.99 4.49
N VAL A 91 3.95 -8.67 4.59
CA VAL A 91 2.78 -8.00 5.19
C VAL A 91 1.84 -7.42 4.13
N ASN A 92 2.03 -7.76 2.86
CA ASN A 92 1.17 -7.26 1.79
C ASN A 92 -0.30 -7.70 1.92
N GLU A 93 -0.58 -8.83 2.57
CA GLU A 93 -1.95 -9.26 2.84
C GLU A 93 -2.63 -8.33 3.83
N GLU A 94 -1.95 -7.99 4.93
CA GLU A 94 -2.42 -7.03 5.94
C GLU A 94 -2.57 -5.63 5.33
N ILE A 95 -1.55 -5.11 4.63
CA ILE A 95 -1.63 -3.84 3.89
C ILE A 95 -2.83 -3.82 2.92
N ALA A 96 -3.20 -4.96 2.33
CA ALA A 96 -4.36 -5.06 1.44
C ALA A 96 -5.70 -5.15 2.19
N GLN A 97 -5.73 -5.74 3.38
CA GLN A 97 -6.89 -5.74 4.27
C GLN A 97 -7.15 -4.33 4.81
N GLU A 98 -6.09 -3.62 5.20
CA GLU A 98 -6.06 -2.24 5.68
C GLU A 98 -5.79 -1.22 4.56
N LYS A 99 -6.24 -1.53 3.34
CA LYS A 99 -6.00 -0.72 2.14
C LYS A 99 -6.36 0.76 2.31
N ASP A 100 -7.35 1.08 3.14
CA ASP A 100 -7.81 2.45 3.35
C ASP A 100 -6.89 3.27 4.28
N GLU A 101 -6.00 2.58 5.00
CA GLU A 101 -4.98 3.16 5.87
C GLU A 101 -3.65 3.35 5.16
N HIS A 102 -3.44 2.70 4.03
CA HIS A 102 -2.15 2.72 3.33
C HIS A 102 -2.23 3.45 1.98
N PHE A 103 -1.11 4.03 1.55
CA PHE A 103 -0.95 4.46 0.16
C PHE A 103 0.52 4.50 -0.27
N ILE A 104 0.80 4.07 -1.51
CA ILE A 104 2.16 4.02 -2.04
C ILE A 104 2.37 5.16 -3.03
N THR A 105 3.45 5.92 -2.83
CA THR A 105 3.89 6.98 -3.75
C THR A 105 5.24 6.66 -4.37
N TYR A 106 5.44 7.19 -5.56
CA TYR A 106 6.64 7.01 -6.37
C TYR A 106 7.18 8.36 -6.80
N GLU A 107 8.48 8.56 -6.68
CA GLU A 107 9.18 9.72 -7.24
C GLU A 107 10.34 9.20 -8.09
N PHE A 108 10.67 9.95 -9.15
CA PHE A 108 11.78 9.62 -10.04
C PHE A 108 12.68 10.83 -10.22
N ALA A 109 13.98 10.61 -10.14
CA ALA A 109 15.00 11.60 -10.45
C ALA A 109 15.95 11.05 -11.52
N GLY A 110 16.37 11.91 -12.45
CA GLY A 110 17.26 11.50 -13.54
C GLY A 110 16.64 10.52 -14.54
N THR A 111 15.31 10.42 -14.61
CA THR A 111 14.60 9.61 -15.61
C THR A 111 13.38 10.35 -16.15
N ASP A 112 12.90 9.92 -17.32
CA ASP A 112 11.53 10.17 -17.77
C ASP A 112 10.80 8.83 -17.77
N ILE A 113 10.29 8.46 -16.60
CA ILE A 113 9.45 7.27 -16.39
C ILE A 113 8.05 7.74 -16.03
N THR A 114 7.06 7.23 -16.76
CA THR A 114 5.64 7.39 -16.39
C THR A 114 5.12 6.10 -15.78
N ILE A 115 4.39 6.21 -14.67
CA ILE A 115 3.76 5.08 -13.99
C ILE A 115 2.26 5.02 -14.30
N LEU A 116 1.72 3.82 -14.41
CA LEU A 116 0.28 3.54 -14.25
C LEU A 116 0.08 2.46 -13.18
N ARG A 117 -0.96 2.59 -12.35
CA ARG A 117 -1.37 1.51 -11.44
C ARG A 117 -2.17 0.47 -12.22
N ARG A 118 -1.82 -0.81 -12.01
CA ARG A 118 -2.35 -1.94 -12.79
C ARG A 118 -3.80 -2.23 -12.43
N ASP A 119 -4.53 -2.92 -13.31
CA ASP A 119 -5.94 -3.28 -13.05
C ASP A 119 -6.09 -4.34 -11.97
N ASN A 120 -5.07 -5.16 -11.76
CA ASN A 120 -5.02 -6.13 -10.67
C ASN A 120 -4.35 -5.57 -9.39
N ASP A 121 -4.21 -4.26 -9.25
CA ASP A 121 -3.76 -3.63 -8.01
C ASP A 121 -4.88 -3.62 -6.95
N VAL A 122 -4.53 -3.40 -5.69
CA VAL A 122 -5.51 -3.29 -4.59
C VAL A 122 -6.28 -1.98 -4.74
N VAL A 123 -7.61 -2.03 -4.70
CA VAL A 123 -8.49 -0.86 -4.85
C VAL A 123 -9.05 -0.46 -3.49
N ARG A 124 -8.70 0.73 -3.03
CA ARG A 124 -9.25 1.39 -1.84
C ARG A 124 -10.74 1.63 -1.96
N THR A 125 -11.42 1.85 -0.83
CA THR A 125 -12.86 2.13 -0.77
C THR A 125 -13.21 3.42 -1.51
N ASP A 126 -12.28 4.38 -1.55
CA ASP A 126 -12.40 5.64 -2.31
C ASP A 126 -12.16 5.47 -3.84
N GLY A 127 -11.91 4.25 -4.32
CA GLY A 127 -11.68 3.92 -5.73
C GLY A 127 -10.24 4.18 -6.21
N GLN A 128 -9.36 4.67 -5.36
CA GLN A 128 -7.93 4.81 -5.69
C GLN A 128 -7.24 3.44 -5.61
N LYS A 129 -6.32 3.17 -6.51
CA LYS A 129 -5.46 1.98 -6.43
C LYS A 129 -4.28 2.26 -5.50
N LEU A 130 -3.90 1.27 -4.70
CA LEU A 130 -2.94 1.41 -3.60
C LEU A 130 -1.51 1.72 -4.10
N GLY A 131 -1.11 1.10 -5.21
CA GLY A 131 0.22 1.15 -5.76
C GLY A 131 1.09 -0.07 -5.42
N LEU A 132 0.54 -1.24 -5.10
CA LEU A 132 1.37 -2.45 -4.95
C LEU A 132 1.82 -3.01 -6.30
N ARG A 133 1.02 -2.75 -7.35
CA ARG A 133 1.26 -3.24 -8.72
C ARG A 133 1.16 -2.09 -9.72
N THR A 134 2.27 -1.81 -10.39
CA THR A 134 2.41 -0.70 -11.33
C THR A 134 3.01 -1.13 -12.67
N GLU A 135 2.84 -0.29 -13.68
CA GLU A 135 3.46 -0.39 -15.00
C GLU A 135 4.33 0.84 -15.22
N TRP A 136 5.61 0.64 -15.49
CA TRP A 136 6.59 1.70 -15.65
C TRP A 136 6.98 1.77 -17.11
N HIS A 137 6.61 2.86 -17.77
CA HIS A 137 7.02 3.13 -19.15
C HIS A 137 8.23 4.05 -19.16
N VAL A 138 9.36 3.52 -19.64
CA VAL A 138 10.67 4.17 -19.56
C VAL A 138 10.95 4.89 -20.87
N LYS A 139 10.95 6.22 -20.87
CA LYS A 139 11.28 7.01 -22.06
C LYS A 139 12.76 7.36 -22.14
N SER A 140 13.36 7.76 -21.01
CA SER A 140 14.79 8.06 -20.94
C SER A 140 15.35 7.91 -19.54
N ILE A 141 16.67 7.73 -19.44
CA ILE A 141 17.40 7.65 -18.18
C ILE A 141 18.76 8.35 -18.31
N THR A 142 19.15 9.13 -17.31
CA THR A 142 20.45 9.79 -17.19
C THR A 142 21.37 9.05 -16.22
N ASN A 143 22.66 9.40 -16.22
CA ASN A 143 23.59 8.94 -15.18
C ASN A 143 23.13 9.44 -13.80
N ASN A 144 23.16 8.55 -12.79
CA ASN A 144 22.70 8.79 -11.40
C ASN A 144 21.17 8.87 -11.21
N ALA A 145 20.42 8.18 -12.04
CA ALA A 145 18.98 8.04 -11.86
C ALA A 145 18.63 7.28 -10.58
N ASN A 146 17.46 7.59 -10.02
CA ASN A 146 16.88 6.84 -8.92
C ASN A 146 15.35 6.94 -8.91
N THR A 147 14.74 6.02 -8.16
CA THR A 147 13.36 6.10 -7.73
C THR A 147 13.30 6.13 -6.21
N VAL A 148 12.36 6.91 -5.68
CA VAL A 148 11.99 6.92 -4.27
C VAL A 148 10.60 6.34 -4.15
N ILE A 149 10.44 5.31 -3.32
CA ILE A 149 9.18 4.60 -3.11
C ILE A 149 8.82 4.75 -1.64
N LYS A 150 7.62 5.28 -1.36
CA LYS A 150 7.14 5.45 0.02
C LYS A 150 5.88 4.65 0.24
N LEU A 151 5.83 3.93 1.36
CA LEU A 151 4.57 3.49 1.96
C LEU A 151 4.19 4.54 3.00
N VAL A 152 2.96 5.06 2.89
CA VAL A 152 2.42 6.06 3.81
C VAL A 152 1.25 5.44 4.55
N HIS A 153 1.33 5.42 5.88
CA HIS A 153 0.29 4.95 6.79
C HIS A 153 -0.55 6.12 7.32
N LEU A 154 -1.86 5.91 7.38
CA LEU A 154 -2.91 6.86 7.69
C LEU A 154 -2.79 8.21 6.96
N PRO A 155 -2.64 8.24 5.62
CA PRO A 155 -2.64 9.50 4.89
C PRO A 155 -4.02 10.18 5.00
N ALA A 156 -4.03 11.47 5.33
CA ALA A 156 -5.27 12.25 5.36
C ALA A 156 -5.93 12.37 3.98
N THR A 157 -5.14 12.34 2.91
CA THR A 157 -5.65 12.21 1.53
C THR A 157 -4.73 11.32 0.71
N ALA A 158 -5.30 10.63 -0.28
CA ALA A 158 -4.60 9.84 -1.27
C ALA A 158 -5.08 10.18 -2.69
N GLN A 159 -4.15 10.50 -3.59
CA GLN A 159 -4.42 10.88 -4.98
C GLN A 159 -3.58 10.04 -5.94
N GLN A 160 -4.17 9.00 -6.55
CA GLN A 160 -3.44 8.15 -7.50
C GLN A 160 -3.03 8.88 -8.79
N ASN A 161 -3.89 9.78 -9.28
CA ASN A 161 -3.75 10.47 -10.57
C ASN A 161 -2.84 11.70 -10.48
N PHE A 162 -1.86 11.69 -9.57
CA PHE A 162 -0.85 12.72 -9.46
C PHE A 162 0.47 12.24 -10.07
N PRO A 163 1.19 13.04 -10.87
CA PRO A 163 0.82 14.39 -11.32
C PRO A 163 -0.31 14.42 -12.37
N THR A 164 -0.57 13.32 -13.08
CA THR A 164 -1.67 13.23 -14.07
C THR A 164 -2.31 11.85 -14.10
N ALA A 165 -3.46 11.70 -14.76
CA ALA A 165 -4.09 10.38 -14.96
C ALA A 165 -3.23 9.39 -15.78
N THR A 166 -2.29 9.90 -16.58
CA THR A 166 -1.36 9.10 -17.39
C THR A 166 0.05 8.99 -16.78
N ASN A 167 0.24 9.57 -15.60
CA ASN A 167 1.47 9.42 -14.80
C ASN A 167 1.06 9.41 -13.33
N GLN A 168 0.79 8.22 -12.84
CA GLN A 168 0.18 7.94 -11.55
C GLN A 168 1.26 7.68 -10.50
N GLN A 169 2.16 8.64 -10.30
CA GLN A 169 3.16 8.61 -9.21
C GLN A 169 2.51 8.57 -7.83
N GLY A 170 1.32 9.15 -7.69
CA GLY A 170 0.60 9.22 -6.44
C GLY A 170 1.03 10.41 -5.59
N LYS A 171 0.12 10.90 -4.76
CA LYS A 171 0.39 11.93 -3.76
C LYS A 171 -0.47 11.68 -2.52
N THR A 172 0.11 11.95 -1.35
CA THR A 172 -0.61 11.97 -0.08
C THR A 172 -0.47 13.31 0.63
N THR A 173 -1.29 13.53 1.65
CA THR A 173 -1.10 14.60 2.65
C THR A 173 -1.25 14.00 4.04
N GLY A 174 -0.46 14.45 5.02
CA GLY A 174 -0.45 13.83 6.34
C GLY A 174 0.04 12.37 6.29
N GLY A 175 -0.26 11.62 7.34
CA GLY A 175 0.22 10.24 7.53
C GLY A 175 1.67 10.15 8.00
N GLU A 176 2.02 8.95 8.44
CA GLU A 176 3.38 8.53 8.75
C GLU A 176 4.02 7.86 7.53
N THR A 177 5.35 7.89 7.44
CA THR A 177 6.09 7.19 6.39
C THR A 177 6.75 5.96 7.00
N ASP A 178 6.15 4.78 6.83
CA ASP A 178 6.73 3.52 7.34
C ASP A 178 7.93 3.09 6.50
N VAL A 179 7.90 3.42 5.20
CA VAL A 179 8.98 3.09 4.27
C VAL A 179 9.35 4.30 3.43
N ASN A 180 10.66 4.52 3.29
CA ASN A 180 11.24 5.45 2.32
C ASN A 180 12.42 4.77 1.60
N ALA A 181 12.12 4.07 0.51
CA ALA A 181 13.09 3.29 -0.24
C ALA A 181 13.69 4.07 -1.41
N VAL A 182 15.00 4.31 -1.37
CA VAL A 182 15.75 4.95 -2.46
C VAL A 182 16.52 3.90 -3.25
N ILE A 183 16.11 3.67 -4.51
CA ILE A 183 16.72 2.65 -5.38
C ILE A 183 17.34 3.35 -6.58
N GLY A 184 18.65 3.16 -6.76
CA GLY A 184 19.35 3.64 -7.95
C GLY A 184 18.87 2.92 -9.21
N ILE A 185 18.81 3.64 -10.32
CA ILE A 185 18.51 3.09 -11.64
C ILE A 185 19.79 3.27 -12.48
N ASN A 186 20.27 2.17 -13.10
CA ASN A 186 21.46 2.03 -13.97
C ASN A 186 22.78 2.72 -13.53
#